data_AF-A0A929E6T8-F1
#
_entry.id   AF-A0A929E6T8-F1
#
_cell.length_a   1.000
_cell.length_b   1.000
_cell.length_c   1.000
_cell.angle_alpha   90.00
_cell.angle_beta   90.00
_cell.angle_gamma   90.00
#
_symmetry.space_group_name_H-M   'P 1'
#
loop_
_entity.id
_entity.type
_entity.pdbx_description
1 polymer ?
#
loop_
_entity_poly.entity_id
_entity_poly.type
_entity_poly.pdbx_seq_one_letter_code
_entity_poly.pdbx_strand_id
1 'polypeptide(L)'
;MAAAKKDTIKQIHDLLPKLNCGFCGFVNCGQFAKAVAEGSAPPFGCRQNPWAGYRISEVVGMRVPVFGYQQRFYQPILASRSGPVPSLESLKKEVTALSKRIDGILDRIENLKGM
;
A
#
# COMPACT_ATOMS: atom_id res chain seq x y z
N MET A 1 -20.45 -21.02 -17.32
CA MET A 1 -19.64 -20.28 -16.32
C MET A 1 -18.64 -21.15 -15.54
N ALA A 2 -18.83 -22.46 -15.38
CA ALA A 2 -17.88 -23.32 -14.66
C ALA A 2 -16.52 -23.53 -15.40
N ALA A 3 -16.53 -23.59 -16.73
CA ALA A 3 -15.31 -23.74 -17.54
C ALA A 3 -14.37 -22.51 -17.41
N ALA A 4 -14.92 -21.29 -17.56
CA ALA A 4 -14.15 -20.05 -17.41
C ALA A 4 -13.46 -19.94 -16.04
N LYS A 5 -14.14 -20.33 -14.95
CA LYS A 5 -13.53 -20.38 -13.61
C LYS A 5 -12.38 -21.39 -13.52
N LYS A 6 -12.50 -22.56 -14.17
CA LYS A 6 -11.43 -23.57 -14.16
C LYS A 6 -10.17 -23.08 -14.86
N ASP A 7 -10.33 -22.34 -15.96
CA ASP A 7 -9.22 -21.74 -16.70
C ASP A 7 -8.53 -20.63 -15.89
N THR A 8 -9.30 -19.78 -15.19
CA THR A 8 -8.77 -18.78 -14.26
C THR A 8 -7.93 -19.43 -13.15
N ILE A 9 -8.43 -20.51 -12.53
CA ILE A 9 -7.71 -21.22 -11.46
C ILE A 9 -6.36 -21.75 -11.98
N LYS A 10 -6.35 -22.32 -13.20
CA LYS A 10 -5.12 -22.83 -13.81
C LYS A 10 -4.12 -21.70 -14.06
N GLN A 11 -4.57 -20.57 -14.62
CA GLN A 11 -3.72 -19.40 -14.85
C GLN A 11 -3.11 -18.89 -13.55
N ILE A 12 -3.91 -18.73 -12.49
CA ILE A 12 -3.40 -18.31 -11.17
C ILE A 12 -2.39 -19.33 -10.63
N HIS A 13 -2.71 -20.62 -10.71
CA HIS A 13 -1.82 -21.68 -10.22
C HIS A 13 -0.46 -21.70 -10.95
N ASP A 14 -0.44 -21.40 -12.25
CA ASP A 14 0.79 -21.34 -13.04
C ASP A 14 1.66 -20.12 -12.71
N LEU A 15 1.08 -19.06 -12.15
CA LEU A 15 1.82 -17.90 -11.66
C LEU A 15 2.45 -18.10 -10.27
N LEU A 16 2.07 -19.17 -9.56
CA LEU A 16 2.55 -19.47 -8.21
C LEU A 16 3.87 -20.28 -8.24
N PRO A 17 4.66 -20.23 -7.15
CA PRO A 17 5.91 -20.98 -7.05
C PRO A 17 5.73 -22.49 -6.83
N LYS A 18 4.49 -22.99 -6.69
CA LYS A 18 4.13 -24.42 -6.57
C LYS A 18 4.82 -25.18 -5.41
N LEU A 19 5.30 -24.45 -4.40
CA LEU A 19 5.96 -25.04 -3.22
C LEU A 19 5.00 -25.70 -2.22
N ASN A 20 3.69 -25.38 -2.29
CA ASN A 20 2.69 -25.87 -1.35
C ASN A 20 3.07 -25.64 0.14
N CYS A 21 3.65 -24.48 0.44
CA CYS A 21 4.25 -24.19 1.75
C CYS A 21 3.25 -23.78 2.86
N GLY A 22 1.98 -23.57 2.55
CA GLY A 22 0.96 -23.25 3.57
C GLY A 22 0.98 -21.84 4.16
N PHE A 23 2.00 -21.01 3.90
CA PHE A 23 2.13 -19.68 4.53
C PHE A 23 1.02 -18.66 4.18
N CYS A 24 0.25 -18.93 3.14
CA CYS A 24 -0.94 -18.15 2.78
C CYS A 24 -2.22 -18.62 3.48
N GLY A 25 -2.17 -19.68 4.31
CA GLY A 25 -3.31 -20.26 5.01
C GLY A 25 -4.04 -21.37 4.24
N PHE A 26 -3.56 -21.76 3.07
CA PHE A 26 -4.15 -22.83 2.23
C PHE A 26 -3.21 -24.03 2.16
N VAL A 27 -3.76 -25.25 2.12
CA VAL A 27 -2.97 -26.50 2.17
C VAL A 27 -2.00 -26.61 0.99
N ASN A 28 -2.39 -26.12 -0.18
CA ASN A 28 -1.55 -26.15 -1.38
C ASN A 28 -1.83 -24.95 -2.31
N CYS A 29 -0.96 -24.73 -3.28
CA CYS A 29 -1.05 -23.63 -4.24
C CYS A 29 -2.33 -23.69 -5.09
N GLY A 30 -2.84 -24.89 -5.40
CA GLY A 30 -4.09 -25.06 -6.15
C GLY A 30 -5.32 -24.59 -5.35
N GLN A 31 -5.36 -24.88 -4.05
CA GLN A 31 -6.42 -24.38 -3.16
C GLN A 31 -6.39 -22.86 -3.04
N PHE A 32 -5.19 -22.26 -2.90
CA PHE A 32 -5.06 -20.81 -2.92
C PHE A 32 -5.56 -20.22 -4.25
N ALA A 33 -5.16 -20.80 -5.39
CA ALA A 33 -5.61 -20.35 -6.70
C ALA A 33 -7.14 -20.42 -6.86
N LYS A 34 -7.77 -21.50 -6.36
CA LYS A 34 -9.23 -21.62 -6.30
C LYS A 34 -9.87 -20.53 -5.44
N ALA A 35 -9.36 -20.32 -4.23
CA ALA A 35 -9.90 -19.31 -3.33
C ALA A 35 -9.79 -17.89 -3.90
N VAL A 36 -8.70 -17.57 -4.62
CA VAL A 36 -8.55 -16.28 -5.30
C VAL A 36 -9.52 -16.15 -6.48
N ALA A 37 -9.67 -17.19 -7.32
CA ALA A 37 -10.64 -17.18 -8.42
C ALA A 37 -12.10 -17.09 -7.94
N GLU A 38 -12.38 -17.54 -6.71
CA GLU A 38 -13.68 -17.43 -6.05
C GLU A 38 -13.86 -16.11 -5.28
N GLY A 39 -12.82 -15.26 -5.21
CA GLY A 39 -12.85 -14.00 -4.46
C GLY A 39 -12.81 -14.17 -2.93
N SER A 40 -12.57 -15.39 -2.46
CA SER A 40 -12.46 -15.72 -1.03
C SER A 40 -11.06 -15.47 -0.46
N ALA A 41 -10.08 -15.20 -1.33
CA ALA A 41 -8.71 -14.86 -0.94
C ALA A 41 -8.16 -13.68 -1.76
N PRO A 42 -7.29 -12.82 -1.18
CA PRO A 42 -6.67 -11.75 -1.92
C PRO A 42 -5.58 -12.27 -2.88
N PRO A 43 -5.41 -11.69 -4.09
CA PRO A 43 -4.36 -12.03 -5.05
C PRO A 43 -2.94 -12.00 -4.46
N PHE A 44 -2.70 -11.14 -3.48
CA PHE A 44 -1.42 -10.91 -2.81
C PHE A 44 -1.16 -11.86 -1.63
N GLY A 45 -1.94 -12.93 -1.47
CA GLY A 45 -1.83 -13.85 -0.34
C GLY A 45 -0.55 -14.71 -0.32
N CYS A 46 0.12 -14.91 -1.45
CA CYS A 46 1.33 -15.75 -1.52
C CYS A 46 2.54 -15.04 -0.87
N ARG A 47 2.94 -15.47 0.32
CA ARG A 47 4.10 -14.89 1.03
C ARG A 47 5.45 -15.20 0.39
N GLN A 48 5.56 -16.33 -0.31
CA GLN A 48 6.80 -16.72 -0.96
C GLN A 48 7.08 -15.90 -2.22
N ASN A 49 6.02 -15.48 -2.92
CA ASN A 49 6.13 -14.63 -4.09
C ASN A 49 5.00 -13.58 -4.08
N PRO A 50 5.16 -12.50 -3.29
CA PRO A 50 4.16 -11.44 -3.26
C PRO A 50 3.92 -10.83 -4.64
N TRP A 51 4.97 -10.69 -5.46
CA TRP A 51 4.96 -10.12 -6.82
C TRP A 51 4.02 -10.85 -7.80
N ALA A 52 3.77 -12.14 -7.58
CA ALA A 52 2.76 -12.87 -8.35
C ALA A 52 1.37 -12.21 -8.24
N GLY A 53 1.07 -11.54 -7.12
CA GLY A 53 -0.19 -10.88 -6.85
C GLY A 53 -0.63 -9.88 -7.93
N TYR A 54 0.29 -9.12 -8.53
CA TYR A 54 -0.05 -8.20 -9.61
C TYR A 54 -0.58 -8.92 -10.85
N ARG A 55 0.14 -9.95 -11.33
CA ARG A 55 -0.30 -10.76 -12.47
C ARG A 55 -1.59 -11.52 -12.17
N ILE A 56 -1.73 -12.02 -10.94
CA ILE A 56 -2.95 -12.69 -10.48
C ILE A 56 -4.13 -11.70 -10.49
N SER A 57 -3.91 -10.44 -10.09
CA SER A 57 -4.93 -9.40 -10.12
C SER A 57 -5.41 -9.06 -11.54
N GLU A 58 -4.52 -9.05 -12.53
CA GLU A 58 -4.88 -8.90 -13.94
C GLU A 58 -5.79 -10.06 -14.39
N VAL A 59 -5.45 -11.29 -14.03
CA VAL A 59 -6.23 -12.50 -14.36
C VAL A 59 -7.65 -12.45 -13.77
N VAL A 60 -7.82 -11.95 -12.55
CA VAL A 60 -9.14 -11.83 -11.90
C VAL A 60 -9.85 -10.49 -12.18
N GLY A 61 -9.27 -9.63 -13.01
CA GLY A 61 -9.85 -8.34 -13.38
C GLY A 61 -9.85 -7.29 -12.26
N MET A 62 -9.03 -7.48 -11.23
CA MET A 62 -8.87 -6.50 -10.15
C MET A 62 -7.88 -5.40 -10.57
N ARG A 63 -8.34 -4.16 -10.59
CA ARG A 63 -7.45 -3.00 -10.77
C ARG A 63 -6.68 -2.75 -9.48
N VAL A 64 -5.39 -3.04 -9.50
CA VAL A 64 -4.50 -2.70 -8.38
C VAL A 64 -3.66 -1.50 -8.79
N PRO A 65 -3.67 -0.40 -8.02
CA PRO A 65 -2.75 0.69 -8.27
C PRO A 65 -1.31 0.18 -8.11
N VAL A 66 -0.41 0.58 -9.02
CA VAL A 66 1.01 0.15 -9.07
C VAL A 66 1.85 0.75 -7.94
N PHE A 67 1.23 1.17 -6.83
CA PHE A 67 1.95 1.60 -5.64
C PHE A 67 2.41 0.36 -4.87
N GLY A 68 3.73 0.23 -4.74
CA GLY A 68 4.44 -0.97 -4.33
C GLY A 68 4.05 -1.58 -2.98
N TYR A 69 4.57 -2.78 -2.75
CA TYR A 69 4.48 -3.64 -1.56
C TYR A 69 4.93 -3.02 -0.21
N GLN A 70 4.79 -1.72 0.00
CA GLN A 70 5.05 -1.07 1.28
C GLN A 70 3.81 -0.92 2.17
N GLN A 71 2.69 -1.56 1.84
CA GLN A 71 1.44 -1.41 2.60
C GLN A 71 1.31 -2.35 3.81
N ARG A 72 2.42 -2.80 4.42
CA ARG A 72 2.39 -3.39 5.77
C ARG A 72 3.24 -2.64 6.80
N PHE A 73 4.10 -1.71 6.37
CA PHE A 73 4.93 -0.92 7.28
C PHE A 73 4.91 0.59 7.00
N TYR A 74 4.34 1.05 5.89
CA TYR A 74 4.07 2.47 5.68
C TYR A 74 2.60 2.72 5.97
N GLN A 75 2.28 3.16 7.20
CA GLN A 75 1.16 4.09 7.33
C GLN A 75 1.52 5.26 6.41
N PRO A 76 0.74 5.56 5.36
CA PRO A 76 0.93 6.82 4.69
C PRO A 76 0.61 7.85 5.77
N ILE A 77 1.60 8.62 6.21
CA ILE A 77 1.39 9.77 7.12
C ILE A 77 0.26 10.67 6.57
N LEU A 78 0.02 10.61 5.25
CA LEU A 78 -1.05 11.28 4.52
C LEU A 78 -2.43 10.59 4.54
N ALA A 79 -2.53 9.27 4.77
CA ALA A 79 -3.83 8.58 4.87
C ALA A 79 -4.49 8.75 6.24
N SER A 80 -3.73 9.21 7.23
CA SER A 80 -4.21 9.51 8.59
C SER A 80 -4.81 10.91 8.76
N ARG A 81 -4.87 11.77 7.71
CA ARG A 81 -5.65 13.02 7.80
C ARG A 81 -7.12 12.76 7.50
N SER A 82 -7.81 12.13 8.44
CA SER A 82 -9.28 12.09 8.50
C SER A 82 -9.88 13.39 9.05
N GLY A 83 -9.14 14.51 8.99
CA GLY A 83 -9.58 15.81 9.50
C GLY A 83 -10.10 16.72 8.39
N PRO A 84 -10.97 17.70 8.72
CA PRO A 84 -11.39 18.71 7.75
C PRO A 84 -10.16 19.42 7.17
N VAL A 85 -10.16 19.60 5.85
CA VAL A 85 -9.10 20.34 5.15
C VAL A 85 -9.02 21.73 5.79
N PRO A 86 -7.85 22.17 6.32
CA PRO A 86 -7.74 23.46 6.96
C PRO A 86 -8.05 24.57 5.95
N SER A 87 -8.79 25.59 6.40
CA SER A 87 -9.11 26.73 5.54
C SER A 87 -7.83 27.47 5.15
N LEU A 88 -7.85 28.12 3.98
CA LEU A 88 -6.73 28.94 3.49
C LEU A 88 -6.28 29.97 4.54
N GLU A 89 -7.23 30.55 5.27
CA GLU A 89 -6.95 31.53 6.33
C GLU A 89 -6.26 30.90 7.56
N SER A 90 -6.61 29.66 7.93
CA SER A 90 -5.89 28.93 8.98
C SER A 90 -4.44 28.66 8.58
N LEU A 91 -4.23 28.23 7.34
CA LEU A 91 -2.90 27.95 6.80
C LEU A 91 -2.04 29.21 6.75
N LYS A 92 -2.58 30.34 6.29
CA LYS A 92 -1.87 31.62 6.27
C LYS A 92 -1.43 32.05 7.67
N LYS A 93 -2.29 31.88 8.68
CA LYS A 93 -1.95 32.20 10.08
C LYS A 93 -0.82 31.32 10.60
N GLU A 94 -0.88 30.01 10.34
CA GLU A 94 0.16 29.07 10.75
C GLU A 94 1.52 29.41 10.12
N VAL A 95 1.54 29.65 8.79
CA VAL A 95 2.77 30.04 8.07
C VAL A 95 3.34 31.34 8.62
N THR A 96 2.49 32.33 8.89
CA THR A 96 2.93 33.62 9.45
C THR A 96 3.53 33.46 10.85
N ALA A 97 2.92 32.61 11.70
CA ALA A 97 3.43 32.34 13.03
C ALA A 97 4.78 31.60 12.98
N LEU A 98 4.96 30.66 12.05
CA LEU A 98 6.22 29.97 11.83
C LEU A 98 7.31 30.90 11.32
N SER A 99 6.99 31.80 10.37
CA SER A 99 7.93 32.82 9.88
C SER A 99 8.49 33.65 11.03
N LYS A 100 7.63 34.20 11.89
CA LYS A 100 8.05 35.00 13.04
C LYS A 100 8.97 34.26 14.01
N ARG A 101 8.75 32.94 14.18
CA ARG A 101 9.62 32.10 15.01
C ARG A 101 11.01 31.94 14.39
N ILE A 102 11.07 31.78 13.07
CA ILE A 102 12.34 31.69 12.33
C ILE A 102 13.09 33.02 12.46
N ASP A 103 12.42 34.14 12.23
CA ASP A 103 13.02 35.48 12.34
C ASP A 103 13.64 35.69 13.73
N GLY A 104 12.90 35.38 14.80
CA GLY A 104 13.41 35.48 16.16
C GLY A 104 14.56 34.52 16.49
N ILE A 105 14.67 33.37 15.80
CA ILE A 105 15.84 32.49 15.93
C ILE A 105 17.05 33.11 15.22
N LEU A 106 16.86 33.68 14.04
CA LEU A 106 17.93 34.32 13.27
C LEU A 106 18.50 35.54 14.01
N ASP A 107 17.65 36.38 14.58
CA ASP A 107 18.08 37.52 15.41
C ASP A 107 18.97 37.06 16.59
N ARG A 108 18.60 35.94 17.23
CA ARG A 108 19.40 35.37 18.33
C ARG A 108 20.76 34.87 17.84
N ILE A 109 20.81 34.28 16.65
CA ILE A 109 22.07 33.82 16.05
C ILE A 109 22.97 35.01 15.71
N GLU A 110 22.41 36.10 15.16
CA GLU A 110 23.18 37.32 14.86
C GLU A 110 23.75 37.96 16.13
N ASN A 111 22.94 38.08 17.18
CA ASN A 111 23.40 38.60 18.48
C ASN A 111 24.53 37.77 19.10
N LEU A 112 24.54 36.44 18.89
CA LEU A 112 25.61 35.56 19.35
C LEU A 112 26.89 35.67 18.52
N LYS A 113 26.80 36.06 17.24
CA LYS A 113 27.95 36.28 16.36
C LYS A 113 28.61 37.64 16.56
N GLY A 114 27.88 38.60 17.15
CA GLY A 114 28.37 39.94 17.45
C GLY A 114 29.08 40.09 18.80
N MET A 115 29.24 38.99 19.56
CA MET A 115 30.09 38.89 20.75
C MET A 115 31.43 38.26 20.37
#